data_AF-A0A5C1A3N1-F1
#
_entry.id   AF-A0A5C1A3N1-F1
#
_cell.length_a   1.000
_cell.length_b   1.000
_cell.length_c   1.000
_cell.angle_alpha   90.00
_cell.angle_beta   90.00
_cell.angle_gamma   90.00
#
_symmetry.space_group_name_H-M   'P 1'
#
loop_
_entity.id
_entity.type
_entity.pdbx_description
1 polymer ?
#
loop_
_entity_poly.entity_id
_entity_poly.type
_entity_poly.pdbx_seq_one_letter_code
_entity_poly.pdbx_strand_id
1 'polypeptide(L)'
;MSEATPTAPPRSPSFWIGVVGSVLAVIGCFAFRPALPKDVEDPQRKEARRLVAVWADKLDRQTTDTGVYDRWPTDTLPDDDPWGRPLRVAYSQGGVAEDVTVLSLGPDGKEHTDDDVLAVRHAVNLKGVGEGIKKNAEETTHHAAKGLVRGLVDGAKESVRGERHAEKN
;
A
#
# COMPACT_ATOMS: atom_id res chain seq x y z
N MET A 1 -43.28 -20.60 1.98
CA MET A 1 -42.28 -19.55 1.70
C MET A 1 -41.26 -20.21 0.80
N SER A 2 -41.34 -19.95 -0.50
CA SER A 2 -40.55 -20.65 -1.53
C SER A 2 -39.30 -19.84 -1.87
N GLU A 3 -38.14 -20.46 -1.72
CA GLU A 3 -36.83 -19.90 -2.09
C GLU A 3 -36.64 -19.97 -3.60
N ALA A 4 -36.38 -18.82 -4.23
CA ALA A 4 -36.07 -18.72 -5.65
C ALA A 4 -34.56 -18.92 -5.87
N THR A 5 -34.22 -19.97 -6.62
CA THR A 5 -32.84 -20.32 -7.00
C THR A 5 -32.33 -19.35 -8.08
N PRO A 6 -31.14 -18.75 -7.95
CA PRO A 6 -30.58 -17.87 -8.98
C PRO A 6 -30.01 -18.68 -10.16
N THR A 7 -30.54 -18.41 -11.35
CA THR A 7 -30.15 -19.01 -12.63
C THR A 7 -28.86 -18.37 -13.15
N ALA A 8 -27.83 -19.17 -13.41
CA ALA A 8 -26.55 -18.71 -13.95
C ALA A 8 -26.66 -18.29 -15.44
N PRO A 9 -25.94 -17.24 -15.89
CA PRO A 9 -25.95 -16.82 -17.29
C PRO A 9 -25.13 -17.75 -18.20
N PRO A 10 -25.49 -17.88 -19.49
CA PRO A 10 -24.79 -18.72 -20.45
C PRO A 10 -23.40 -18.17 -20.78
N ARG A 11 -22.41 -19.07 -20.85
CA ARG A 11 -21.04 -18.77 -21.27
C ARG A 11 -21.00 -18.53 -22.78
N SER A 12 -20.44 -17.40 -23.20
CA SER A 12 -20.25 -17.07 -24.62
C SER A 12 -19.14 -17.94 -25.25
N PRO A 13 -19.28 -18.33 -26.52
CA PRO A 13 -18.28 -19.13 -27.21
C PRO A 13 -17.05 -18.30 -27.59
N SER A 14 -15.90 -18.90 -27.32
CA SER A 14 -14.55 -18.51 -27.66
C SER A 14 -14.39 -18.33 -29.18
N PHE A 15 -14.11 -17.11 -29.64
CA PHE A 15 -13.79 -16.83 -31.04
C PHE A 15 -12.26 -16.71 -31.19
N TRP A 16 -11.64 -17.80 -31.68
CA TRP A 16 -10.22 -17.90 -32.02
C TRP A 16 -10.09 -17.97 -33.55
N ILE A 17 -9.93 -16.83 -34.22
CA ILE A 17 -9.43 -16.69 -35.62
C ILE A 17 -8.93 -15.24 -35.71
N GLY A 18 -7.74 -14.87 -36.18
CA GLY A 18 -6.61 -15.57 -36.78
C GLY A 18 -5.60 -14.46 -37.07
N VAL A 19 -4.33 -14.69 -36.74
CA VAL A 19 -3.21 -13.84 -37.17
C VAL A 19 -3.00 -14.09 -38.65
N VAL A 20 -2.84 -13.04 -39.48
CA VAL A 20 -1.81 -12.88 -40.53
C VAL A 20 -2.09 -11.60 -41.33
N GLY A 21 -1.16 -10.64 -41.22
CA GLY A 21 -0.58 -9.95 -42.37
C GLY A 21 -1.37 -8.87 -43.09
N SER A 22 -1.13 -7.60 -42.71
CA SER A 22 -0.93 -6.50 -43.68
C SER A 22 -0.07 -5.41 -43.05
N VAL A 23 1.24 -5.60 -43.16
CA VAL A 23 2.23 -4.52 -43.10
C VAL A 23 2.26 -3.91 -44.49
N LEU A 24 1.76 -2.68 -44.67
CA LEU A 24 2.17 -1.73 -45.72
C LEU A 24 1.48 -0.37 -45.53
N ALA A 25 2.30 0.63 -45.18
CA ALA A 25 2.18 2.05 -45.51
C ALA A 25 0.88 2.82 -45.19
N VAL A 26 0.76 3.29 -43.93
CA VAL A 26 0.19 4.62 -43.61
C VAL A 26 1.24 5.41 -42.83
N ILE A 27 2.37 5.66 -43.49
CA ILE A 27 3.39 6.63 -43.06
C ILE A 27 3.00 7.93 -43.76
N GLY A 28 2.34 8.87 -43.08
CA GLY A 28 2.03 10.16 -43.72
C GLY A 28 0.92 11.04 -43.14
N CYS A 29 0.25 10.64 -42.05
CA CYS A 29 -0.62 11.56 -41.30
C CYS A 29 -0.46 11.38 -39.78
N PHE A 30 0.76 11.23 -39.29
CA PHE A 30 1.10 11.73 -37.93
C PHE A 30 1.14 13.27 -38.02
N ALA A 31 -0.01 13.85 -38.37
CA ALA A 31 -0.25 15.27 -38.30
C ALA A 31 -0.18 15.62 -36.82
N PHE A 32 1.01 16.09 -36.43
CA PHE A 32 1.23 17.15 -35.45
C PHE A 32 -0.02 17.41 -34.61
N ARG A 33 -0.26 16.57 -33.59
CA ARG A 33 -1.13 16.96 -32.49
C ARG A 33 -0.39 18.17 -31.90
N PRO A 34 -0.88 19.42 -32.04
CA PRO A 34 -0.28 20.51 -31.31
C PRO A 34 -0.27 20.05 -29.85
N ALA A 35 0.92 20.03 -29.24
CA ALA A 35 1.02 19.79 -27.81
C ALA A 35 0.03 20.75 -27.19
N LEU A 36 -1.06 20.21 -26.63
CA LEU A 36 -2.06 21.03 -25.93
C LEU A 36 -1.24 21.91 -24.98
N PRO A 37 -1.45 23.24 -25.01
CA PRO A 37 -0.69 24.14 -24.17
C PRO A 37 -0.75 23.56 -22.77
N LYS A 38 0.42 23.23 -22.21
CA LYS A 38 0.55 22.72 -20.85
C LYS A 38 -0.38 23.55 -20.00
N ASP A 39 -1.42 22.88 -19.49
CA ASP A 39 -2.59 23.48 -18.91
C ASP A 39 -2.14 24.67 -18.07
N VAL A 40 -2.62 25.88 -18.40
CA VAL A 40 -2.27 27.07 -17.63
C VAL A 40 -2.87 26.84 -16.26
N GLU A 41 -2.02 26.35 -15.37
CA GLU A 41 -2.42 25.91 -14.05
C GLU A 41 -3.00 27.13 -13.33
N ASP A 42 -4.26 26.99 -12.93
CA ASP A 42 -4.98 28.01 -12.18
C ASP A 42 -4.11 28.46 -10.97
N PRO A 43 -3.80 29.76 -10.83
CA PRO A 43 -3.00 30.26 -9.71
C PRO A 43 -3.58 29.84 -8.35
N GLN A 44 -4.91 29.69 -8.22
CA GLN A 44 -5.53 29.20 -7.00
C GLN A 44 -5.17 27.73 -6.74
N ARG A 45 -5.21 26.87 -7.76
CA ARG A 45 -4.80 25.45 -7.63
C ARG A 45 -3.32 25.32 -7.25
N LYS A 46 -2.46 26.14 -7.84
CA LYS A 46 -1.04 26.17 -7.50
C LYS A 46 -0.82 26.55 -6.03
N GLU A 47 -1.55 27.54 -5.55
CA GLU A 47 -1.49 27.95 -4.15
C GLU A 47 -2.06 26.90 -3.20
N ALA A 48 -3.18 26.26 -3.54
CA ALA A 48 -3.76 25.15 -2.79
C ALA A 48 -2.75 24.00 -2.63
N ARG A 49 -2.07 23.61 -3.73
CA ARG A 49 -1.00 22.59 -3.70
C ARG A 49 0.13 22.99 -2.76
N ARG A 50 0.53 24.26 -2.77
CA ARG A 50 1.57 24.79 -1.88
C ARG A 50 1.13 24.68 -0.41
N LEU A 51 -0.08 25.12 -0.07
CA LEU A 51 -0.60 25.08 1.30
C LEU A 51 -0.74 23.64 1.81
N VAL A 52 -1.36 22.77 1.02
CA VAL A 52 -1.54 21.35 1.34
C VAL A 52 -0.18 20.65 1.55
N ALA A 53 0.82 20.94 0.72
CA ALA A 53 2.17 20.40 0.88
C ALA A 53 2.86 20.93 2.16
N VAL A 54 2.76 22.24 2.45
CA VAL A 54 3.33 22.84 3.66
C VAL A 54 2.75 22.22 4.92
N TRP A 55 1.43 22.02 4.96
CA TRP A 55 0.77 21.38 6.08
C TRP A 55 1.14 19.90 6.20
N ALA A 56 1.17 19.17 5.08
CA ALA A 56 1.60 17.78 5.09
C ALA A 56 3.03 17.63 5.63
N ASP A 57 3.98 18.47 5.19
CA ASP A 57 5.36 18.46 5.69
C ASP A 57 5.46 18.88 7.17
N LYS A 58 4.59 19.78 7.62
CA LYS A 58 4.53 20.21 9.03
C LYS A 58 4.03 19.08 9.93
N LEU A 59 2.97 18.39 9.53
CA LEU A 59 2.42 17.24 10.26
C LEU A 59 3.38 16.04 10.20
N ASP A 60 4.10 15.86 9.07
CA ASP A 60 5.06 14.78 8.91
C ASP A 60 6.23 14.87 9.91
N ARG A 61 6.59 16.08 10.33
CA ARG A 61 7.61 16.32 11.37
C ARG A 61 7.09 16.09 12.79
N GLN A 62 5.77 15.98 12.97
CA GLN A 62 5.14 15.74 14.27
C GLN A 62 4.95 14.23 14.46
N THR A 63 6.07 13.54 14.61
CA THR A 63 6.09 12.12 14.96
C THR A 63 6.73 11.94 16.32
N THR A 64 6.17 11.02 17.09
CA THR A 64 6.80 10.49 18.30
C THR A 64 8.11 9.76 17.98
N ASP A 65 8.92 9.46 19.01
CA ASP A 65 10.15 8.65 18.89
C ASP A 65 9.90 7.21 18.39
N THR A 66 8.64 6.79 18.28
CA THR A 66 8.24 5.49 17.75
C THR A 66 7.90 5.56 16.25
N GLY A 67 7.85 6.75 15.66
CA GLY A 67 7.43 6.98 14.28
C GLY A 67 5.91 7.00 14.09
N VAL A 68 5.15 7.15 15.17
CA VAL A 68 3.69 7.35 15.13
C VAL A 68 3.40 8.85 15.06
N TYR A 69 2.46 9.25 14.20
CA TYR A 69 2.08 10.66 14.07
C TYR A 69 1.33 11.16 15.32
N ASP A 70 1.70 12.36 15.78
CA ASP A 70 0.91 13.12 16.73
C ASP A 70 -0.34 13.66 16.00
N ARG A 71 -1.50 13.06 16.30
CA ARG A 71 -2.73 13.36 15.58
C ARG A 71 -3.23 14.76 15.92
N TRP A 72 -3.56 15.53 14.89
CA TRP A 72 -4.29 16.77 15.06
C TRP A 72 -5.65 16.49 15.74
N PRO A 73 -6.09 17.33 16.70
CA PRO A 73 -7.28 17.03 17.51
C PRO A 73 -8.60 17.06 16.72
N THR A 74 -8.61 17.73 15.58
CA THR A 74 -9.77 17.87 14.68
C THR A 74 -9.41 17.37 13.29
N ASP A 75 -10.41 17.10 12.45
CA ASP A 75 -10.22 16.77 11.04
C ASP A 75 -10.03 18.02 10.16
N THR A 76 -10.22 19.22 10.72
CA THR A 76 -9.98 20.51 10.06
C THR A 76 -8.73 21.20 10.61
N LEU A 77 -7.92 21.75 9.70
CA LEU A 77 -6.76 22.58 10.00
C LEU A 77 -7.18 24.06 10.13
N PRO A 78 -6.35 24.91 10.76
CA PRO A 78 -6.71 26.32 11.01
C PRO A 78 -6.61 27.24 9.78
N ASP A 79 -5.95 26.80 8.72
CA ASP A 79 -5.81 27.58 7.49
C ASP A 79 -6.86 27.17 6.46
N ASP A 80 -7.40 28.16 5.75
CA ASP A 80 -8.30 27.96 4.63
C ASP A 80 -7.53 27.85 3.31
N ASP A 81 -8.11 27.12 2.36
CA ASP A 81 -7.64 27.06 0.99
C ASP A 81 -7.98 28.34 0.19
N PRO A 82 -7.48 28.50 -1.05
CA PRO A 82 -7.75 29.68 -1.88
C PRO A 82 -9.21 29.89 -2.26
N TRP A 83 -10.10 28.93 -1.98
CA TRP A 83 -11.55 29.02 -2.18
C TRP A 83 -12.30 29.26 -0.87
N GLY A 84 -11.58 29.50 0.24
CA GLY A 84 -12.15 29.84 1.55
C GLY A 84 -12.70 28.63 2.30
N ARG A 85 -12.19 27.43 2.04
CA ARG A 85 -12.61 26.21 2.72
C ARG A 85 -11.52 25.71 3.65
N PRO A 86 -11.87 25.18 4.83
CA PRO A 86 -10.88 24.65 5.75
C PRO A 86 -10.18 23.45 5.14
N LEU A 87 -8.85 23.40 5.26
CA LEU A 87 -8.09 22.22 4.87
C LEU A 87 -8.46 21.05 5.79
N ARG A 88 -8.58 19.84 5.23
CA ARG A 88 -8.87 18.63 6.00
C ARG A 88 -7.62 17.78 6.19
N VAL A 89 -7.57 17.04 7.29
CA VAL A 89 -6.51 16.09 7.60
C VAL A 89 -7.11 14.72 7.92
N ALA A 90 -6.52 13.68 7.36
CA ALA A 90 -6.85 12.29 7.66
C ALA A 90 -5.58 11.50 7.97
N TYR A 91 -5.66 10.62 8.96
CA TYR A 91 -4.60 9.70 9.31
C TYR A 91 -5.07 8.28 9.03
N SER A 92 -4.24 7.48 8.37
CA SER A 92 -4.52 6.06 8.14
C SER A 92 -3.30 5.22 8.54
N GLN A 93 -3.56 4.01 9.03
CA GLN A 93 -2.50 3.11 9.48
C GLN A 93 -2.59 1.81 8.68
N GLY A 94 -1.50 1.46 8.00
CA GLY A 94 -1.37 0.28 7.16
C GLY A 94 -0.14 -0.55 7.55
N GLY A 95 -0.35 -1.58 8.36
CA GLY A 95 0.73 -2.48 8.79
C GLY A 95 1.81 -1.75 9.60
N VAL A 96 2.97 -1.53 8.97
CA VAL A 96 4.15 -0.88 9.59
C VAL A 96 4.30 0.59 9.20
N ALA A 97 3.42 1.10 8.34
CA ALA A 97 3.40 2.47 7.90
C ALA A 97 2.14 3.19 8.40
N GLU A 98 2.30 4.47 8.69
CA GLU A 98 1.21 5.41 8.89
C GLU A 98 1.27 6.48 7.80
N ASP A 99 0.10 6.86 7.32
CA ASP A 99 -0.04 7.88 6.29
C ASP A 99 -0.80 9.07 6.88
N VAL A 100 -0.30 10.27 6.64
CA VAL A 100 -1.03 11.52 6.85
C VAL A 100 -1.40 12.11 5.50
N THR A 101 -2.70 12.36 5.31
CA THR A 101 -3.26 12.97 4.11
C THR A 101 -3.82 14.34 4.47
N VAL A 102 -3.37 15.38 3.75
CA VAL A 102 -3.95 16.72 3.82
C VAL A 102 -4.69 16.98 2.51
N LEU A 103 -5.90 17.54 2.60
CA LEU A 103 -6.85 17.71 1.49
C LEU A 103 -7.41 19.14 1.46
N SER A 104 -7.47 19.72 0.26
CA SER A 104 -8.33 20.85 -0.10
C SER A 104 -9.42 20.37 -1.04
N LEU A 105 -10.66 20.79 -0.80
CA LEU A 105 -11.87 20.39 -1.54
C LEU A 105 -12.03 21.08 -2.91
N GLY A 106 -10.95 21.68 -3.43
CA GLY A 106 -10.96 22.38 -4.71
C GLY A 106 -11.94 23.56 -4.76
N PRO A 107 -12.38 24.00 -5.95
CA PRO A 107 -13.45 24.97 -6.15
C PRO A 107 -14.88 24.46 -5.93
N ASP A 108 -15.15 23.16 -5.99
CA ASP A 108 -16.52 22.61 -5.94
C ASP A 108 -17.03 22.28 -4.53
N GLY A 109 -16.11 21.98 -3.61
CA GLY A 109 -16.36 21.85 -2.17
C GLY A 109 -16.88 20.49 -1.78
N LYS A 110 -16.74 19.52 -2.67
CA LYS A 110 -17.14 18.14 -2.46
C LYS A 110 -15.89 17.30 -2.31
N GLU A 111 -16.01 16.27 -1.50
CA GLU A 111 -14.93 15.29 -1.35
C GLU A 111 -15.00 14.27 -2.47
N HIS A 112 -13.83 13.75 -2.83
CA HIS A 112 -13.64 12.68 -3.81
C HIS A 112 -14.01 13.09 -5.24
N THR A 113 -13.63 14.31 -5.61
CA THR A 113 -13.83 14.89 -6.94
C THR A 113 -12.50 15.16 -7.61
N ASP A 114 -12.51 15.38 -8.93
CA ASP A 114 -11.27 15.63 -9.71
C ASP A 114 -10.60 16.96 -9.36
N ASP A 115 -11.30 17.85 -8.66
CA ASP A 115 -10.76 19.14 -8.24
C ASP A 115 -10.07 19.12 -6.87
N ASP A 116 -10.18 18.03 -6.12
CA ASP A 116 -9.47 17.82 -4.88
C ASP A 116 -7.96 17.96 -5.05
N VAL A 117 -7.34 18.63 -4.07
CA VAL A 117 -5.88 18.78 -4.01
C VAL A 117 -5.39 18.10 -2.74
N LEU A 118 -4.64 17.01 -2.91
CA LEU A 118 -4.14 16.19 -1.80
C LEU A 118 -2.62 16.12 -1.76
N ALA A 119 -2.06 16.03 -0.56
CA ALA A 119 -0.69 15.62 -0.30
C ALA A 119 -0.68 14.53 0.77
N VAL A 120 0.09 13.46 0.49
CA VAL A 120 0.26 12.32 1.39
C VAL A 120 1.71 12.27 1.85
N ARG A 121 1.92 11.98 3.13
CA ARG A 121 3.23 11.65 3.72
C ARG A 121 3.14 10.33 4.46
N HIS A 122 4.26 9.63 4.52
CA HIS A 122 4.36 8.28 5.04
C HIS A 122 5.44 8.24 6.13
N ALA A 123 5.08 7.75 7.31
CA ALA A 123 6.02 7.44 8.38
C ALA A 123 6.08 5.93 8.59
N VAL A 124 7.30 5.38 8.70
CA VAL A 124 7.49 3.96 9.00
C VAL A 124 7.71 3.80 10.50
N ASN A 125 6.83 3.05 11.16
CA ASN A 125 6.97 2.72 12.57
C ASN A 125 7.98 1.57 12.74
N LEU A 126 9.26 1.94 12.81
CA LEU A 126 10.37 0.98 12.96
C LEU A 126 10.35 0.22 14.28
N LYS A 127 9.74 0.77 15.35
CA LYS A 127 9.63 0.06 16.63
C LYS A 127 8.68 -1.13 16.53
N GLY A 128 7.55 -0.99 15.83
CA GLY A 128 6.65 -2.11 15.55
C GLY A 128 7.32 -3.22 14.73
N VAL A 129 8.17 -2.85 13.77
CA VAL A 129 8.96 -3.80 12.96
C VAL A 129 9.96 -4.56 13.84
N GLY A 130 10.71 -3.86 14.69
CA GLY A 130 11.70 -4.47 15.58
C GLY A 130 11.09 -5.47 16.56
N GLU A 131 9.96 -5.14 17.18
CA GLU A 131 9.25 -6.05 18.09
C GLU A 131 8.63 -7.24 17.36
N GLY A 132 8.08 -7.04 16.15
CA GLY A 132 7.53 -8.11 15.33
C GLY A 132 8.59 -9.11 14.87
N ILE A 133 9.76 -8.61 14.42
CA ILE A 133 10.90 -9.45 14.05
C ILE A 133 11.44 -10.18 15.28
N LYS A 134 11.56 -9.51 16.42
CA LYS A 134 12.07 -10.13 17.65
C LYS A 134 11.16 -11.26 18.13
N LYS A 135 9.84 -11.08 18.15
CA LYS A 135 8.89 -12.15 18.52
C LYS A 135 8.95 -13.33 17.55
N ASN A 136 8.98 -13.09 16.25
CA ASN A 136 9.10 -14.16 15.25
C ASN A 136 10.46 -14.90 15.33
N ALA A 137 11.54 -14.16 15.61
CA ALA A 137 12.86 -14.75 15.80
C ALA A 137 12.91 -15.60 17.08
N GLU A 138 12.34 -15.12 18.19
CA GLU A 138 12.26 -15.86 19.45
C GLU A 138 11.43 -17.15 19.30
N GLU A 139 10.25 -17.09 18.65
CA GLU A 139 9.45 -18.28 18.35
C GLU A 139 10.20 -19.27 17.44
N THR A 140 10.82 -18.78 16.37
CA THR A 140 11.59 -19.64 15.45
C THR A 140 12.77 -20.31 16.16
N THR A 141 13.46 -19.58 17.04
CA THR A 141 14.61 -20.10 17.79
C THR A 141 14.17 -21.16 18.81
N HIS A 142 13.04 -20.95 19.49
CA HIS A 142 12.48 -21.94 20.42
C HIS A 142 12.08 -23.25 19.71
N HIS A 143 11.49 -23.16 18.52
CA HIS A 143 11.14 -24.34 17.73
C HIS A 143 12.36 -25.03 17.13
N ALA A 144 13.35 -24.27 16.64
CA ALA A 144 14.59 -24.81 16.11
C ALA A 144 15.40 -25.53 17.20
N ALA A 145 15.54 -24.94 18.39
CA ALA A 145 16.24 -25.56 19.51
C ALA A 145 15.57 -26.87 19.95
N LYS A 146 14.24 -26.90 20.02
CA LYS A 146 13.49 -28.11 20.37
C LYS A 146 13.61 -29.21 19.32
N GLY A 147 13.67 -28.85 18.03
CA GLY A 147 13.90 -29.78 16.93
C GLY A 147 15.30 -30.39 16.95
N LEU A 148 16.32 -29.56 17.21
CA LEU A 148 17.73 -29.98 17.21
C LEU A 148 18.03 -30.94 18.37
N VAL A 149 17.48 -30.70 19.56
CA VAL A 149 17.62 -31.61 20.71
C VAL A 149 16.94 -32.96 20.46
N ARG A 150 15.74 -32.98 19.84
CA ARG A 150 15.09 -34.24 19.47
C ARG A 150 15.90 -35.02 18.44
N GLY A 151 16.40 -34.35 17.40
CA GLY A 151 17.22 -35.00 16.36
C GLY A 151 18.50 -35.63 16.92
N LEU A 152 19.16 -34.96 17.88
CA LEU A 152 20.36 -35.50 18.53
C LEU A 152 20.07 -36.73 19.41
N VAL A 153 18.97 -36.70 20.16
CA VAL A 153 18.57 -37.82 21.03
C VAL A 153 18.15 -39.03 20.20
N ASP A 154 17.36 -38.83 19.15
CA ASP A 154 16.91 -39.91 18.29
C ASP A 154 18.09 -40.49 17.47
N GLY A 155 19.00 -39.65 16.97
CA GLY A 155 20.21 -40.10 16.28
C GLY A 155 21.16 -40.89 17.19
N ALA A 156 21.37 -40.45 18.44
CA ALA A 156 22.17 -41.22 19.39
C ALA A 156 21.52 -42.58 19.75
N LYS A 157 20.19 -42.62 19.85
CA LYS A 157 19.44 -43.84 20.16
C LYS A 157 19.48 -44.86 19.01
N GLU A 158 19.49 -44.40 17.76
CA GLU A 158 19.69 -45.27 16.59
C GLU A 158 21.11 -45.83 16.52
N SER A 159 22.15 -45.03 16.78
CA SER A 159 23.54 -45.50 16.77
C SER A 159 23.80 -46.66 17.74
N VAL A 160 23.23 -46.59 18.95
CA VAL A 160 23.37 -47.68 19.96
C VAL A 160 22.56 -48.93 19.58
N ARG A 161 21.47 -48.78 18.81
CA ARG A 161 20.67 -49.92 18.33
C ARG A 161 21.29 -50.59 17.09
N GLY A 162 21.98 -49.84 16.25
CA GLY A 162 22.64 -50.34 15.04
C GLY A 162 23.79 -51.31 15.31
N GLU A 163 24.62 -51.04 16.32
CA GLU A 163 25.78 -51.90 16.64
C GLU A 163 25.39 -53.32 17.11
N ARG A 164 24.25 -53.49 17.78
CA ARG A 164 23.79 -54.82 18.24
C ARG A 164 23.32 -55.76 17.13
N HIS A 165 23.09 -55.25 15.92
CA HIS A 165 22.69 -56.08 14.78
C HIS A 165 23.87 -56.52 13.90
N ALA A 166 25.06 -55.92 14.05
CA ALA A 166 26.24 -56.29 13.27
C ALA A 166 26.98 -57.52 13.84
N GLU A 167 26.76 -57.89 15.10
CA GLU A 167 27.52 -58.97 15.79
C GLU A 167 26.87 -60.37 15.71
N LYS A 168 25.85 -60.55 14.86
CA LYS A 168 25.13 -61.84 14.70
C LYS A 168 25.27 -62.52 13.34
N ASN A 169 26.17 -62.05 12.48
CA ASN A 169 26.57 -62.74 11.24
C ASN A 169 28.03 -63.18 11.35
#